data_AF-A0A2M8DAW2-F1
#
_entry.id   AF-A0A2M8DAW2-F1
#
_cell.length_a   1.000
_cell.length_b   1.000
_cell.length_c   1.000
_cell.angle_alpha   90.00
_cell.angle_beta   90.00
_cell.angle_gamma   90.00
#
_symmetry.space_group_name_H-M   'P 1'
#
loop_
_entity.id
_entity.type
_entity.pdbx_description
1 polymer ?
#
loop_
_entity_poly.entity_id
_entity_poly.type
_entity_poly.pdbx_seq_one_letter_code
_entity_poly.pdbx_strand_id
1 'polypeptide(L)'
;FVTDILDLNKIILQEPLNIVFIGRTKMRSITAQYKNEKVALPILSFKYNDPIHPLFGELIICYPQVILLAAERNKTVYQTLKQLLDHGIKNLINN
;
A
#
# COMPACT_ATOMS: atom_id res chain seq x y z
N PHE A 1 12.33 6.25 7.81
CA PHE A 1 11.15 5.39 8.07
C PHE A 1 10.57 4.77 6.79
N VAL A 2 10.16 5.55 5.78
CA VAL A 2 9.71 4.99 4.48
C VAL A 2 10.91 4.55 3.62
N THR A 3 11.98 5.34 3.61
CA THR A 3 13.26 5.02 2.95
C THR A 3 13.86 3.70 3.46
N ASP A 4 13.84 3.48 4.77
CA ASP A 4 14.43 2.29 5.41
C ASP A 4 13.69 0.98 5.04
N ILE A 5 12.42 1.07 4.64
CA ILE A 5 11.64 -0.08 4.15
C ILE A 5 11.96 -0.38 2.68
N LEU A 6 12.25 0.65 1.87
CA LEU A 6 12.63 0.49 0.46
C LEU A 6 14.02 -0.15 0.33
N ASP A 7 14.98 0.25 1.17
CA ASP A 7 16.33 -0.34 1.20
C ASP A 7 16.32 -1.84 1.55
N LEU A 8 15.30 -2.28 2.28
CA LEU A 8 15.17 -3.66 2.77
C LEU A 8 14.85 -4.67 1.68
N ASN A 9 14.29 -4.22 0.55
CA ASN A 9 13.94 -5.11 -0.56
C ASN A 9 15.01 -5.14 -1.67
N LYS A 10 16.07 -4.32 -1.62
CA LYS A 10 17.06 -4.17 -2.72
C LYS A 10 16.42 -3.97 -4.10
N ILE A 11 15.17 -3.51 -4.15
CA ILE A 11 14.50 -3.19 -5.41
C ILE A 11 14.95 -1.77 -5.74
N ILE A 12 15.89 -1.66 -6.67
CA ILE A 12 16.17 -0.40 -7.33
C ILE A 12 14.96 -0.14 -8.22
N LEU A 13 13.93 0.50 -7.67
CA LEU A 13 12.84 1.03 -8.47
C LEU A 13 13.45 2.14 -9.33
N GLN A 14 13.49 1.90 -10.65
CA GLN A 14 13.96 2.89 -11.61
C GLN A 14 12.99 4.06 -11.75
N GLU A 15 11.76 3.87 -11.25
CA GLU A 15 10.64 4.79 -11.34
C GLU A 15 10.06 5.08 -9.94
N PRO A 16 9.62 6.32 -9.64
CA PRO A 16 8.96 6.67 -8.39
C PRO A 16 7.72 5.82 -8.09
N LEU A 17 7.58 5.47 -6.80
CA LEU A 17 6.40 4.82 -6.22
C LEU A 17 5.72 5.77 -5.23
N ASN A 18 4.44 6.02 -5.42
CA ASN A 18 3.66 6.83 -4.49
C ASN A 18 3.13 5.97 -3.33
N ILE A 19 3.22 6.47 -2.11
CA ILE A 19 2.62 5.84 -0.93
C ILE A 19 1.72 6.86 -0.25
N VAL A 20 0.42 6.58 -0.19
CA VAL A 20 -0.60 7.51 0.29
C VAL A 20 -1.31 6.93 1.49
N PHE A 21 -1.39 7.69 2.58
CA PHE A 21 -2.14 7.32 3.77
C PHE A 21 -3.52 7.95 3.77
N ILE A 22 -4.55 7.14 3.99
CA ILE A 22 -5.94 7.60 4.02
C ILE A 22 -6.72 7.06 5.22
N GLY A 23 -7.84 7.72 5.51
CA GLY A 23 -8.82 7.27 6.49
C GLY A 23 -9.75 6.17 5.98
N ARG A 24 -10.52 5.57 6.90
CA ARG A 24 -11.43 4.45 6.62
C ARG A 24 -12.52 4.80 5.59
N THR A 25 -13.13 5.97 5.69
CA THR A 25 -14.22 6.39 4.79
C THR A 25 -13.75 6.46 3.34
N LYS A 26 -12.59 7.10 3.11
CA LYS A 26 -12.00 7.20 1.78
C LYS A 26 -11.61 5.83 1.26
N MET A 27 -11.02 4.96 2.09
CA MET A 27 -10.67 3.61 1.67
C MET A 27 -11.90 2.82 1.21
N ARG A 28 -13.01 2.86 1.97
CA ARG A 28 -14.27 2.20 1.55
C ARG A 28 -14.76 2.69 0.19
N SER A 29 -14.69 3.99 -0.07
CA SER A 29 -15.10 4.54 -1.37
C SER A 29 -14.23 4.02 -2.52
N ILE A 30 -12.92 3.96 -2.32
CA ILE A 30 -11.96 3.48 -3.34
C ILE A 30 -12.15 1.97 -3.55
N THR A 31 -12.20 1.18 -2.47
CA THR A 31 -12.41 -0.26 -2.55
C THR A 31 -13.74 -0.61 -3.23
N ALA A 32 -14.81 0.14 -2.97
CA ALA A 32 -16.09 -0.04 -3.65
C ALA A 32 -15.99 0.27 -5.16
N GLN A 33 -15.26 1.32 -5.53
CA GLN A 33 -15.10 1.73 -6.93
C GLN A 33 -14.24 0.74 -7.74
N TYR A 34 -13.11 0.27 -7.19
CA TYR A 34 -12.11 -0.47 -7.94
C TYR A 34 -12.14 -1.99 -7.72
N LYS A 35 -12.73 -2.47 -6.61
CA LYS A 35 -12.85 -3.90 -6.29
C LYS A 35 -14.30 -4.39 -6.14
N ASN A 36 -15.28 -3.50 -6.26
CA ASN A 36 -16.69 -3.80 -6.02
C ASN A 36 -16.95 -4.36 -4.59
N GLU A 37 -16.13 -3.98 -3.64
CA GLU A 37 -16.17 -4.43 -2.24
C GLU A 37 -16.52 -3.24 -1.31
N LYS A 38 -17.50 -3.40 -0.40
CA LYS A 38 -17.97 -2.30 0.48
C LYS A 38 -17.23 -2.21 1.82
N VAL A 39 -16.02 -2.75 1.89
CA VAL A 39 -15.17 -2.82 3.09
C VAL A 39 -13.92 -1.97 2.95
N ALA A 40 -13.32 -1.55 4.06
CA ALA A 40 -12.03 -0.86 4.03
C ALA A 40 -10.91 -1.90 4.11
N LEU A 41 -10.11 -1.99 3.06
CA LEU A 41 -8.90 -2.83 3.05
C LEU A 41 -7.71 -2.11 3.71
N PRO A 42 -6.75 -2.85 4.28
CA PRO A 42 -5.57 -2.24 4.90
C PRO A 42 -4.63 -1.59 3.87
N ILE A 43 -4.56 -2.15 2.66
CA ILE A 43 -3.74 -1.63 1.55
C ILE A 43 -4.41 -1.92 0.19
N LEU A 44 -4.22 -1.02 -0.76
CA LEU A 44 -4.49 -1.20 -2.19
C LEU A 44 -3.25 -0.84 -3.00
N SER A 45 -3.08 -1.51 -4.14
CA SER A 45 -1.96 -1.33 -5.05
C SER A 45 -2.48 -0.99 -6.43
N PHE A 46 -2.03 0.13 -7.00
CA PHE A 46 -2.38 0.59 -8.33
C PHE A 46 -1.11 0.68 -9.16
N LYS A 47 -1.00 -0.15 -10.19
CA LYS A 47 0.08 -0.06 -11.16
C LYS A 47 -0.27 0.98 -12.21
N TYR A 48 0.68 1.84 -12.54
CA TYR A 48 0.52 2.77 -13.65
C TYR A 48 1.24 2.22 -14.87
N ASN A 49 0.58 2.33 -16.03
CA ASN A 49 1.14 1.95 -17.33
C ASN A 49 1.17 3.20 -18.22
N ASP A 50 1.71 4.30 -17.68
CA ASP A 50 1.83 5.55 -18.43
C ASP A 50 3.24 5.67 -19.04
N PRO A 51 3.37 5.62 -20.38
CA PRO A 51 4.68 5.74 -21.03
C PRO A 51 5.25 7.17 -20.98
N ILE A 52 4.45 8.18 -20.62
CA ILE A 52 4.84 9.60 -20.60
C ILE A 52 5.39 9.99 -19.21
N HIS A 53 4.78 9.45 -18.16
CA HIS A 53 5.19 9.70 -16.78
C HIS A 53 5.72 8.41 -16.16
N PRO A 54 7.03 8.31 -15.88
CA PRO A 54 7.63 7.11 -15.32
C PRO A 54 7.27 7.02 -13.82
N LEU A 55 6.02 6.72 -13.49
CA LEU A 55 5.64 6.27 -12.16
C LEU A 55 5.36 4.76 -12.22
N PHE A 56 5.97 4.05 -11.29
CA PHE A 56 5.76 2.61 -11.15
C PHE A 56 4.32 2.30 -10.68
N GLY A 57 3.77 3.17 -9.83
CA GLY A 57 2.42 3.01 -9.31
C GLY A 57 2.18 3.76 -8.00
N GLU A 58 1.14 3.32 -7.30
CA GLU A 58 0.69 3.88 -6.04
C GLU A 58 0.24 2.79 -5.06
N LEU A 59 0.65 2.93 -3.81
CA LEU A 59 0.16 2.16 -2.67
C LEU A 59 -0.70 3.05 -1.79
N ILE A 60 -1.98 2.70 -1.66
CA ILE A 60 -2.92 3.40 -0.79
C ILE A 60 -3.08 2.60 0.49
N ILE A 61 -2.75 3.18 1.64
CA ILE A 61 -2.76 2.52 2.95
C ILE A 61 -3.84 3.14 3.84
N CYS A 62 -4.72 2.30 4.38
CA CYS A 62 -5.71 2.75 5.36
C CYS A 62 -5.11 2.71 6.77
N TYR A 63 -4.53 3.82 7.23
CA TYR A 63 -3.83 3.86 8.53
C TYR A 63 -4.68 3.38 9.73
N PRO A 64 -5.99 3.74 9.84
CA PRO A 64 -6.84 3.18 10.89
C PRO A 64 -6.99 1.65 10.84
N GLN A 65 -6.98 1.05 9.65
CA GLN A 65 -7.00 -0.41 9.52
C GLN A 65 -5.65 -1.04 9.90
N VAL A 66 -4.54 -0.36 9.61
CA VAL A 66 -3.21 -0.81 10.05
C VAL A 66 -3.11 -0.89 11.57
N ILE A 67 -3.64 0.11 12.29
CA ILE A 67 -3.67 0.09 13.77
C ILE A 67 -4.48 -1.10 14.28
N LEU A 68 -5.69 -1.30 13.75
CA LEU A 68 -6.54 -2.43 14.15
C LEU A 68 -5.86 -3.78 13.88
N LEU A 69 -5.27 -3.93 12.69
CA LEU A 69 -4.60 -5.16 12.29
C LEU A 69 -3.34 -5.43 13.14
N ALA A 70 -2.62 -4.38 13.54
CA ALA A 70 -1.49 -4.48 14.45
C ALA A 70 -1.94 -4.98 15.83
N ALA A 71 -3.03 -4.42 16.37
CA ALA A 71 -3.61 -4.86 17.64
C ALA A 71 -4.11 -6.32 17.57
N GLU A 72 -4.87 -6.67 16.53
CA GLU A 72 -5.41 -8.02 16.32
C GLU A 72 -4.29 -9.09 16.24
N ARG A 73 -3.15 -8.73 15.64
CA ARG A 73 -2.03 -9.65 15.43
C ARG A 73 -0.97 -9.60 16.54
N ASN A 74 -1.19 -8.83 17.59
CA ASN A 74 -0.20 -8.55 18.64
C ASN A 74 1.17 -8.12 18.06
N LYS A 75 1.15 -7.20 17.09
CA LYS A 75 2.33 -6.65 16.41
C LYS A 75 2.40 -5.14 16.58
N THR A 76 3.59 -4.58 16.39
CA THR A 76 3.72 -3.12 16.31
C THR A 76 3.13 -2.60 15.00
N VAL A 77 2.68 -1.34 15.01
CA VAL A 77 2.22 -0.64 13.79
C VAL A 77 3.30 -0.69 12.71
N TYR A 78 4.57 -0.52 13.08
CA TYR A 78 5.70 -0.61 12.18
C TYR A 78 5.82 -1.98 11.50
N GLN A 79 5.77 -3.07 12.27
CA GLN A 79 5.85 -4.43 11.73
C GLN A 79 4.69 -4.70 10.75
N THR A 80 3.48 -4.27 11.10
CA THR A 80 2.30 -4.43 10.24
C THR A 80 2.44 -3.60 8.95
N LEU A 81 2.88 -2.35 9.05
CA LEU A 81 3.15 -1.50 7.89
C LEU A 81 4.19 -2.12 6.96
N LYS A 82 5.29 -2.64 7.50
CA LYS A 82 6.33 -3.31 6.72
C LYS A 82 5.76 -4.50 5.95
N GLN A 83 4.99 -5.37 6.61
CA GLN A 83 4.34 -6.51 5.97
C GLN A 83 3.37 -6.10 4.86
N LEU A 84 2.60 -5.03 5.09
CA LEU A 84 1.66 -4.50 4.09
C LEU A 84 2.40 -3.91 2.89
N LEU A 85 3.46 -3.14 3.12
CA LEU A 85 4.28 -2.57 2.06
C LEU A 85 4.95 -3.67 1.22
N ASP A 86 5.54 -4.68 1.86
CA ASP A 86 6.13 -5.83 1.15
C ASP A 86 5.08 -6.54 0.28
N HIS A 87 3.87 -6.75 0.81
CA HIS A 87 2.77 -7.34 0.05
C HIS A 87 2.31 -6.43 -1.11
N GLY A 88 2.16 -5.13 -0.85
CA GLY A 88 1.73 -4.16 -1.85
C GLY A 88 2.71 -4.02 -3.01
N ILE A 89 4.01 -3.94 -2.72
CA ILE A 89 5.06 -3.87 -3.74
C ILE A 89 5.05 -5.15 -4.59
N LYS A 90 4.95 -6.33 -3.97
CA LYS A 90 4.85 -7.60 -4.71
C LYS A 90 3.63 -7.62 -5.65
N ASN A 91 2.49 -7.08 -5.22
CA ASN A 91 1.30 -6.99 -6.06
C ASN A 91 1.50 -6.05 -7.26
N LEU A 92 2.27 -4.98 -7.12
CA LEU A 92 2.61 -4.08 -8.24
C LEU A 92 3.55 -4.73 -9.26
N ILE A 93 4.45 -5.61 -8.80
CA ILE A 93 5.39 -6.33 -9.68
C ILE A 93 4.69 -7.47 -10.42
N ASN A 94 3.80 -8.19 -9.74
CA ASN A 94 3.19 -9.43 -10.28
C ASN A 94 1.88 -9.24 -11.05
N ASN A 95 1.20 -8.09 -10.91
CA ASN A 95 0.08 -7.69 -11.77
C ASN A 95 0.56 -6.72 -12.85
#